data_AF-A0A7R9UQ98-F1
#
_entry.id   AF-A0A7R9UQ98-F1
#
_cell.length_a   1.000
_cell.length_b   1.000
_cell.length_c   1.000
_cell.angle_alpha   90.00
_cell.angle_beta   90.00
_cell.angle_gamma   90.00
#
_symmetry.space_group_name_H-M   'P 1'
#
loop_
_entity.id
_entity.type
_entity.pdbx_description
1 polymer ?
#
loop_
_entity_poly.entity_id
_entity_poly.type
_entity_poly.pdbx_seq_one_letter_code
_entity_poly.pdbx_strand_id
1 'polypeptide(L)'
;VAFVAGLVGALDEVAAALTMLSARPLGSGAPLVGPAGWLLAFAWRVGVRVARSSPCVKMVTAVTPMPPGGLPAASSGFGSGGPMHHVGALPGLPPHLRLGVTTSFLREYAERLGCDASTKSYTMREMALRATMSSMVSVAELSVEETSSDGYPRVGKASLFISHAHACNYLRMVDAIEAYLELHGLSKEWTYVWVDIFSIRQHQLHTDIAHIGQIELELAHVVVVLDPWDKPVCLTRVWCLYEIVHSLHPSVVLDLTVPRAERMRFVQALAHDLSAVEEQLCSFDARNAQVTVPEDKLVIHSLIEEHFGGRFGYVEGEGLSIFNEETRAAIRAALAACSWDM
;
A
#
# COMPACT_ATOMS: atom_id res chain seq x y z
N VAL A 1 3.71 39.41 3.55
CA VAL A 1 4.87 39.87 4.35
C VAL A 1 5.45 38.75 5.22
N ALA A 2 4.64 37.98 5.96
CA ALA A 2 5.11 36.82 6.74
C ALA A 2 5.77 35.70 5.89
N PHE A 3 5.28 35.46 4.67
CA PHE A 3 5.86 34.46 3.75
C PHE A 3 7.26 34.85 3.21
N VAL A 4 7.52 36.15 3.07
CA VAL A 4 8.82 36.65 2.58
C VAL A 4 9.87 36.64 3.69
N ALA A 5 9.47 36.90 4.95
CA ALA A 5 10.36 36.81 6.09
C ALA A 5 10.84 35.37 6.36
N GLY A 6 9.97 34.37 6.18
CA GLY A 6 10.34 32.96 6.32
C GLY A 6 11.32 32.47 5.23
N LEU A 7 11.22 33.02 4.02
CA LEU A 7 12.11 32.66 2.91
C LEU A 7 13.52 33.25 3.09
N VAL A 8 13.63 34.45 3.66
CA VAL A 8 14.92 35.11 3.97
C VAL A 8 15.64 34.37 5.10
N GLY A 9 14.92 33.94 6.15
CA GLY A 9 15.52 33.17 7.25
C GLY A 9 16.09 31.81 6.80
N ALA A 10 15.41 31.11 5.90
CA ALA A 10 15.88 29.84 5.35
C ALA A 10 17.14 30.00 4.46
N LEU A 11 17.30 31.14 3.79
CA LEU A 11 18.48 31.42 2.96
C LEU A 11 19.71 31.77 3.82
N ASP A 12 19.52 32.45 4.95
CA ASP A 12 20.60 32.76 5.90
C ASP A 12 21.14 31.49 6.59
N GLU A 13 20.26 30.53 6.92
CA GLU A 13 20.67 29.23 7.48
C GLU A 13 21.47 28.38 6.47
N VAL A 14 21.09 28.40 5.19
CA VAL A 14 21.83 27.73 4.11
C VAL A 14 23.19 28.39 3.87
N ALA A 15 23.27 29.72 3.94
CA ALA A 15 24.53 30.45 3.82
C ALA A 15 25.48 30.18 4.99
N ALA A 16 24.95 30.08 6.22
CA ALA A 16 25.72 29.71 7.41
C ALA A 16 26.27 28.27 7.33
N ALA A 17 25.46 27.32 6.83
CA ALA A 17 25.86 25.93 6.64
C ALA A 17 26.97 25.78 5.57
N LEU A 18 26.88 26.55 4.48
CA LEU A 18 27.90 26.58 3.43
C LEU A 18 29.22 27.22 3.89
N THR A 19 29.14 28.20 4.79
CA THR A 19 30.33 28.84 5.38
C THR A 19 31.03 27.92 6.40
N MET A 20 30.29 27.06 7.11
CA MET A 20 30.90 26.03 7.98
C MET A 20 31.57 24.88 7.20
N LEU A 21 31.09 24.57 6.00
CA LEU A 21 31.65 23.52 5.14
C LEU A 21 32.97 23.93 4.47
N SER A 22 33.24 25.23 4.29
CA SER A 22 34.49 25.74 3.72
C SER A 22 35.65 25.82 4.73
N ALA A 23 35.41 25.59 6.03
CA ALA A 23 36.38 25.81 7.10
C ALA A 23 37.02 24.54 7.70
N ARG A 24 36.82 23.33 7.13
CA ARG A 24 37.46 22.11 7.67
C ARG A 24 38.82 21.82 7.01
N PRO A 25 39.89 21.59 7.79
CA PRO A 25 41.18 21.17 7.24
C PRO A 25 41.10 19.76 6.69
N LEU A 26 41.70 19.53 5.52
CA LEU A 26 41.86 18.23 4.88
C LEU A 26 42.67 17.28 5.77
N GLY A 27 42.02 16.24 6.31
CA GLY A 27 42.68 15.18 7.06
C GLY A 27 41.76 13.99 7.34
N SER A 28 42.19 12.81 6.87
CA SER A 28 41.71 11.44 7.15
C SER A 28 40.29 11.01 6.73
N GLY A 29 40.20 10.35 5.56
CA GLY A 29 39.86 8.92 5.52
C GLY A 29 38.40 8.44 5.64
N ALA A 30 37.39 9.20 5.22
CA ALA A 30 36.00 8.70 5.11
C ALA A 30 35.51 8.72 3.64
N PRO A 31 34.62 7.80 3.21
CA PRO A 31 34.12 7.78 1.84
C PRO A 31 33.29 9.04 1.58
N LEU A 32 33.63 9.75 0.49
CA LEU A 32 32.96 10.95 0.04
C LEU A 32 31.55 10.63 -0.50
N VAL A 33 30.54 10.68 0.35
CA VAL A 33 29.18 10.95 -0.13
C VAL A 33 29.12 12.46 -0.40
N GLY A 34 29.17 12.84 -1.67
CA GLY A 34 29.23 14.25 -2.07
C GLY A 34 28.04 15.07 -1.52
N PRO A 35 28.20 16.40 -1.37
CA PRO A 35 27.21 17.28 -0.73
C PRO A 35 25.81 17.24 -1.36
N ALA A 36 25.67 16.75 -2.59
CA ALA A 36 24.39 16.54 -3.26
C ALA A 36 23.53 15.42 -2.64
N GLY A 37 24.14 14.39 -2.04
CA GLY A 37 23.40 13.26 -1.43
C GLY A 37 22.69 13.65 -0.13
N TRP A 38 23.33 14.49 0.68
CA TRP A 38 22.74 15.01 1.91
C TRP A 38 21.63 16.02 1.65
N LEU A 39 21.76 16.86 0.62
CA LEU A 39 20.74 17.83 0.23
C LEU A 39 19.45 17.17 -0.29
N LEU A 40 19.54 16.03 -0.98
CA LEU A 40 18.37 15.26 -1.44
C LEU A 40 17.64 14.56 -0.29
N ALA A 41 18.38 13.95 0.64
CA ALA A 41 17.81 13.33 1.83
C ALA A 41 17.16 14.37 2.76
N PHE A 42 17.76 15.57 2.89
CA PHE A 42 17.19 16.65 3.68
C PHE A 42 15.98 17.32 2.99
N ALA A 43 16.03 17.57 1.68
CA ALA A 43 14.91 18.14 0.92
C ALA A 43 13.66 17.25 0.95
N TRP A 44 13.84 15.92 0.96
CA TRP A 44 12.75 14.96 1.12
C TRP A 44 12.14 15.00 2.53
N ARG A 45 12.98 15.12 3.58
CA ARG A 45 12.55 15.15 4.98
C ARG A 45 11.83 16.44 5.39
N VAL A 46 12.04 17.54 4.66
CA VAL A 46 11.42 18.87 4.93
C VAL A 46 10.35 19.25 3.89
N GLY A 47 10.01 18.36 2.95
CA GLY A 47 8.90 18.58 2.01
C GLY A 47 9.14 19.63 0.93
N VAL A 48 10.40 19.96 0.60
CA VAL A 48 10.73 20.92 -0.46
C VAL A 48 10.96 20.18 -1.78
N ARG A 49 10.00 20.28 -2.72
CA ARG A 49 10.13 19.72 -4.08
C ARG A 49 11.03 20.61 -4.94
N VAL A 50 12.17 20.08 -5.39
CA VAL A 50 12.91 20.66 -6.52
C VAL A 50 12.25 20.17 -7.81
N ALA A 51 11.52 21.06 -8.48
CA ALA A 51 10.96 20.78 -9.79
C ALA A 51 12.09 20.62 -10.83
N ARG A 52 12.26 19.41 -11.36
CA ARG A 52 12.97 19.23 -12.63
C ARG A 52 11.99 19.55 -13.77
N SER A 53 12.29 20.63 -14.48
CA SER A 53 11.59 21.03 -15.70
C SER A 53 11.95 20.10 -16.85
N SER A 54 10.98 19.32 -17.33
CA SER A 54 10.99 18.79 -18.71
C SER A 54 9.91 19.53 -19.52
N PRO A 55 10.22 19.99 -20.74
CA PRO A 55 9.40 20.95 -21.45
C PRO A 55 8.37 20.20 -22.32
N CYS A 56 7.19 19.89 -21.78
CA CYS A 56 5.99 19.57 -22.58
C CYS A 56 4.78 19.32 -21.68
N VAL A 57 4.26 20.36 -21.03
CA VAL A 57 2.87 20.35 -20.55
C VAL A 57 2.28 21.73 -20.78
N LYS A 58 1.43 21.87 -21.79
CA LYS A 58 0.52 23.01 -21.89
C LYS A 58 -0.52 22.85 -20.79
N MET A 59 -0.57 23.79 -19.85
CA MET A 59 -1.69 23.96 -18.93
C MET A 59 -2.98 24.16 -19.74
N VAL A 60 -3.98 23.31 -19.51
CA VAL A 60 -5.38 23.65 -19.78
C VAL A 60 -6.12 23.61 -18.46
N THR A 61 -6.33 24.80 -17.91
CA THR A 61 -7.30 25.08 -16.86
C THR A 61 -8.68 25.22 -17.48
N ALA A 62 -9.61 24.30 -17.21
CA ALA A 62 -11.04 24.56 -17.26
C ALA A 62 -11.83 23.39 -16.64
N VAL A 63 -12.30 23.57 -15.40
CA VAL A 63 -13.48 22.85 -14.89
C VAL A 63 -14.64 23.83 -14.98
N THR A 64 -15.65 23.53 -15.79
CA THR A 64 -16.90 24.28 -15.87
C THR A 64 -17.83 23.93 -14.69
N PRO A 65 -18.49 24.91 -14.04
CA PRO A 65 -19.39 24.67 -12.92
C PRO A 65 -20.84 24.39 -13.38
N MET A 66 -21.55 23.56 -12.62
CA MET A 66 -23.02 23.40 -12.68
C MET A 66 -23.70 24.10 -11.48
N PRO A 67 -24.97 24.54 -11.62
CA PRO A 67 -25.55 25.64 -10.84
C PRO A 67 -26.18 25.23 -9.48
N PRO A 68 -26.53 26.21 -8.61
CA PRO A 68 -26.67 26.02 -7.17
C PRO A 68 -28.12 25.78 -6.70
N GLY A 69 -28.27 25.12 -5.55
CA GLY A 69 -29.55 25.07 -4.83
C GLY A 69 -29.46 24.47 -3.42
N GLY A 70 -29.45 25.35 -2.40
CA GLY A 70 -30.16 25.14 -1.12
C GLY A 70 -29.47 24.41 0.04
N LEU A 71 -28.91 25.18 0.99
CA LEU A 71 -28.68 24.79 2.40
C LEU A 71 -29.99 24.89 3.22
N PRO A 72 -30.10 24.22 4.38
CA PRO A 72 -29.74 24.82 5.69
C PRO A 72 -28.99 23.83 6.63
N ALA A 73 -27.89 24.19 7.28
CA ALA A 73 -27.70 24.96 8.53
C ALA A 73 -27.38 24.08 9.77
N ALA A 74 -26.09 24.09 10.15
CA ALA A 74 -25.41 24.01 11.45
C ALA A 74 -26.02 23.34 12.70
N SER A 75 -25.19 22.55 13.42
CA SER A 75 -24.69 22.94 14.77
C SER A 75 -23.53 22.06 15.31
N SER A 76 -22.52 22.74 15.87
CA SER A 76 -21.55 22.45 16.97
C SER A 76 -21.23 21.00 17.41
N GLY A 77 -20.00 20.59 17.78
CA GLY A 77 -18.72 21.29 17.99
C GLY A 77 -17.70 20.42 18.76
N PHE A 78 -16.43 20.87 18.71
CA PHE A 78 -15.25 20.63 19.57
C PHE A 78 -14.60 19.24 19.75
N GLY A 79 -13.27 19.20 19.53
CA GLY A 79 -12.34 18.22 20.12
C GLY A 79 -11.06 17.98 19.30
N SER A 80 -9.93 18.54 19.75
CA SER A 80 -8.63 18.67 19.05
C SER A 80 -7.70 17.43 19.10
N GLY A 81 -6.93 17.19 18.02
CA GLY A 81 -5.67 16.41 18.05
C GLY A 81 -5.01 16.20 16.67
N GLY A 82 -3.89 16.90 16.42
CA GLY A 82 -2.78 16.58 15.46
C GLY A 82 -3.08 16.36 13.96
N PRO A 83 -2.29 16.91 13.00
CA PRO A 83 -2.55 16.71 11.58
C PRO A 83 -2.00 15.35 11.13
N MET A 84 -2.77 14.28 11.29
CA MET A 84 -2.80 13.27 10.24
C MET A 84 -3.65 13.85 9.12
N HIS A 85 -3.12 13.86 7.90
CA HIS A 85 -3.92 14.20 6.72
C HIS A 85 -5.00 13.12 6.54
N HIS A 86 -6.11 13.27 7.24
CA HIS A 86 -7.33 12.51 6.97
C HIS A 86 -7.83 12.93 5.60
N VAL A 87 -7.56 12.10 4.60
CA VAL A 87 -8.43 12.02 3.43
C VAL A 87 -9.82 11.67 3.98
N GLY A 88 -10.77 12.61 3.91
CA GLY A 88 -12.14 12.36 4.37
C GLY A 88 -12.70 11.11 3.69
N ALA A 89 -13.59 10.39 4.38
CA ALA A 89 -14.20 9.15 3.87
C ALA A 89 -14.67 9.35 2.42
N LEU A 90 -14.22 8.49 1.51
CA LEU A 90 -14.55 8.65 0.10
C LEU A 90 -16.06 8.43 -0.08
N PRO A 91 -16.80 9.40 -0.66
CA PRO A 91 -18.23 9.26 -0.86
C PRO A 91 -18.54 8.02 -1.69
N GLY A 92 -19.49 7.21 -1.24
CA GLY A 92 -19.99 6.06 -2.01
C GLY A 92 -19.31 4.72 -1.75
N LEU A 93 -18.21 4.65 -0.99
CA LEU A 93 -17.67 3.36 -0.56
C LEU A 93 -18.62 2.71 0.47
N PRO A 94 -19.08 1.47 0.29
CA PRO A 94 -19.88 0.75 1.28
C PRO A 94 -19.23 0.68 2.67
N PRO A 95 -19.98 0.84 3.79
CA PRO A 95 -19.41 0.86 5.13
C PRO A 95 -18.62 -0.40 5.49
N HIS A 96 -19.06 -1.58 5.03
CA HIS A 96 -18.41 -2.85 5.34
C HIS A 96 -17.01 -2.97 4.75
N LEU A 97 -16.77 -2.35 3.59
CA LEU A 97 -15.46 -2.35 2.95
C LEU A 97 -14.41 -1.52 3.71
N ARG A 98 -14.82 -0.78 4.75
CA ARG A 98 -13.89 -0.10 5.67
C ARG A 98 -13.47 -0.98 6.84
N LEU A 99 -14.07 -2.15 7.00
CA LEU A 99 -13.78 -3.05 8.11
C LEU A 99 -12.52 -3.86 7.81
N GLY A 100 -11.64 -3.91 8.80
CA GLY A 100 -10.51 -4.84 8.87
C GLY A 100 -10.60 -5.68 10.13
N VAL A 101 -9.75 -6.70 10.18
CA VAL A 101 -9.63 -7.62 11.31
C VAL A 101 -8.25 -7.51 11.94
N THR A 102 -8.12 -7.82 13.23
CA THR A 102 -6.80 -7.89 13.89
C THR A 102 -6.04 -9.17 13.50
N THR A 103 -4.72 -9.18 13.69
CA THR A 103 -3.91 -10.40 13.45
C THR A 103 -4.26 -11.53 14.41
N SER A 104 -4.67 -11.21 15.65
CA SER A 104 -5.19 -12.19 16.61
C SER A 104 -6.46 -12.87 16.09
N PHE A 105 -7.40 -12.12 15.50
CA PHE A 105 -8.58 -12.69 14.83
C PHE A 105 -8.18 -13.65 13.72
N LEU A 106 -7.20 -13.27 12.87
CA LEU A 106 -6.72 -14.15 11.79
C LEU A 106 -6.15 -15.47 12.33
N ARG A 107 -5.34 -15.42 13.40
CA ARG A 107 -4.78 -16.64 14.02
C ARG A 107 -5.87 -17.53 14.60
N GLU A 108 -6.76 -16.98 15.40
CA GLU A 108 -7.82 -17.75 16.04
C GLU A 108 -8.83 -18.31 15.04
N TYR A 109 -9.10 -17.58 13.96
CA TYR A 109 -9.91 -18.10 12.86
C TYR A 109 -9.24 -19.33 12.22
N ALA A 110 -7.91 -19.31 12.07
CA ALA A 110 -7.14 -20.48 11.63
C ALA A 110 -7.23 -21.66 12.62
N GLU A 111 -7.09 -21.38 13.93
CA GLU A 111 -7.15 -22.38 14.99
C GLU A 111 -8.53 -23.06 15.06
N ARG A 112 -9.62 -22.26 15.01
CA ARG A 112 -11.00 -22.76 14.97
C ARG A 112 -11.24 -23.72 13.81
N LEU A 113 -10.52 -23.54 12.71
CA LEU A 113 -10.65 -24.33 11.50
C LEU A 113 -9.64 -25.47 11.39
N GLY A 114 -8.75 -25.63 12.38
CA GLY A 114 -7.71 -26.66 12.37
C GLY A 114 -6.70 -26.49 11.24
N CYS A 115 -6.40 -25.24 10.85
CA CYS A 115 -5.43 -24.95 9.80
C CYS A 115 -4.02 -25.39 10.20
N ASP A 116 -3.26 -25.85 9.21
CA ASP A 116 -1.87 -26.29 9.36
C ASP A 116 -0.93 -25.59 8.36
N ALA A 117 0.35 -25.99 8.36
CA ALA A 117 1.37 -25.47 7.46
C ALA A 117 1.13 -25.77 5.97
N SER A 118 0.12 -26.58 5.61
CA SER A 118 -0.28 -26.83 4.23
C SER A 118 -1.48 -25.98 3.79
N THR A 119 -2.21 -25.40 4.74
CA THR A 119 -3.46 -24.69 4.48
C THR A 119 -3.23 -23.42 3.67
N LYS A 120 -3.90 -23.33 2.52
CA LYS A 120 -3.81 -22.21 1.60
C LYS A 120 -4.88 -21.16 1.91
N SER A 121 -4.60 -19.89 1.58
CA SER A 121 -5.56 -18.81 1.78
C SER A 121 -6.89 -19.03 1.04
N TYR A 122 -6.91 -19.69 -0.13
CA TYR A 122 -8.17 -20.05 -0.79
C TYR A 122 -9.05 -20.99 0.06
N THR A 123 -8.47 -21.83 0.94
CA THR A 123 -9.25 -22.64 1.87
C THR A 123 -10.00 -21.76 2.87
N MET A 124 -9.38 -20.67 3.30
CA MET A 124 -10.01 -19.70 4.21
C MET A 124 -11.18 -18.99 3.53
N ARG A 125 -11.07 -18.70 2.24
CA ARG A 125 -12.18 -18.17 1.43
C ARG A 125 -13.37 -19.13 1.38
N GLU A 126 -13.14 -20.42 1.16
CA GLU A 126 -14.22 -21.42 1.18
C GLU A 126 -14.90 -21.51 2.55
N MET A 127 -14.13 -21.34 3.64
CA MET A 127 -14.70 -21.30 4.98
C MET A 127 -15.45 -20.00 5.27
N ALA A 128 -14.95 -18.86 4.79
CA ALA A 128 -15.67 -17.58 4.85
C ALA A 128 -17.05 -17.71 4.18
N LEU A 129 -17.11 -18.25 2.96
CA LEU A 129 -18.36 -18.52 2.24
C LEU A 129 -19.34 -19.39 3.04
N ARG A 130 -18.84 -20.41 3.75
CA ARG A 130 -19.70 -21.27 4.59
C ARG A 130 -20.20 -20.52 5.82
N ALA A 131 -19.33 -19.77 6.50
CA ALA A 131 -19.67 -19.01 7.69
C ALA A 131 -20.70 -17.91 7.41
N THR A 132 -20.63 -17.28 6.23
CA THR A 132 -21.49 -16.16 5.85
C THR A 132 -22.72 -16.57 5.01
N MET A 133 -22.93 -17.87 4.75
CA MET A 133 -23.97 -18.34 3.83
C MET A 133 -25.39 -17.93 4.24
N SER A 134 -25.67 -17.80 5.54
CA SER A 134 -27.01 -17.45 6.04
C SER A 134 -27.29 -15.94 6.02
N SER A 135 -26.25 -15.13 6.19
CA SER A 135 -26.36 -13.67 6.34
C SER A 135 -25.96 -12.91 5.08
N MET A 136 -25.17 -13.52 4.20
CA MET A 136 -24.62 -12.94 2.97
C MET A 136 -23.73 -11.70 3.20
N VAL A 137 -23.23 -11.51 4.43
CA VAL A 137 -22.30 -10.43 4.78
C VAL A 137 -20.84 -10.88 4.67
N SER A 138 -19.89 -9.98 4.87
CA SER A 138 -18.47 -10.31 5.02
C SER A 138 -18.19 -10.95 6.39
N VAL A 139 -17.06 -11.64 6.54
CA VAL A 139 -16.66 -12.21 7.85
C VAL A 139 -16.41 -11.09 8.87
N ALA A 140 -15.85 -9.97 8.43
CA ALA A 140 -15.65 -8.80 9.27
C ALA A 140 -16.99 -8.24 9.79
N GLU A 141 -18.01 -8.09 8.92
CA GLU A 141 -19.35 -7.68 9.35
C GLU A 141 -19.97 -8.66 10.35
N LEU A 142 -19.84 -9.96 10.10
CA LEU A 142 -20.37 -11.00 10.99
C LEU A 142 -19.73 -10.96 12.39
N SER A 143 -18.49 -10.46 12.48
CA SER A 143 -17.66 -10.53 13.68
C SER A 143 -17.51 -9.17 14.40
N VAL A 144 -18.32 -8.16 14.05
CA VAL A 144 -18.16 -6.77 14.55
C VAL A 144 -18.27 -6.65 16.08
N GLU A 145 -19.07 -7.50 16.71
CA GLU A 145 -19.25 -7.53 18.17
C GLU A 145 -18.24 -8.48 18.86
N GLU A 146 -17.40 -9.20 18.12
CA GLU A 146 -16.42 -10.10 18.72
C GLU A 146 -15.29 -9.30 19.40
N THR A 147 -14.93 -9.73 20.62
CA THR A 147 -13.83 -9.18 21.40
C THR A 147 -12.80 -10.27 21.72
N SER A 148 -11.55 -9.86 21.95
CA SER A 148 -10.50 -10.74 22.44
C SER A 148 -10.72 -11.10 23.91
N SER A 149 -10.00 -12.10 24.40
CA SER A 149 -9.98 -12.45 25.84
C SER A 149 -9.60 -11.26 26.72
N ASP A 150 -8.79 -10.35 26.18
CA ASP A 150 -8.32 -9.14 26.86
C ASP A 150 -9.26 -7.93 26.64
N GLY A 151 -10.40 -8.14 25.98
CA GLY A 151 -11.45 -7.13 25.80
C GLY A 151 -11.27 -6.18 24.63
N TYR A 152 -10.32 -6.44 23.72
CA TYR A 152 -10.12 -5.60 22.53
C TYR A 152 -11.08 -6.00 21.40
N PRO A 153 -11.67 -5.06 20.66
CA PRO A 153 -12.46 -5.37 19.47
C PRO A 153 -11.62 -6.14 18.43
N ARG A 154 -12.22 -7.16 17.81
CA ARG A 154 -11.53 -7.93 16.75
C ARG A 154 -11.67 -7.32 15.37
N VAL A 155 -12.68 -6.48 15.20
CA VAL A 155 -13.03 -5.79 13.96
C VAL A 155 -13.06 -4.30 14.22
N GLY A 156 -12.55 -3.53 13.26
CA GLY A 156 -12.48 -2.08 13.36
C GLY A 156 -12.24 -1.45 12.00
N LYS A 157 -12.05 -0.13 11.97
CA LYS A 157 -11.68 0.57 10.73
C LYS A 157 -10.29 0.11 10.30
N ALA A 158 -10.19 -0.47 9.11
CA ALA A 158 -8.93 -0.90 8.54
C ALA A 158 -7.95 0.28 8.38
N SER A 159 -6.65 -0.03 8.54
CA SER A 159 -5.56 0.92 8.35
C SER A 159 -4.48 0.41 7.40
N LEU A 160 -4.47 -0.88 7.07
CA LEU A 160 -3.52 -1.50 6.15
C LEU A 160 -4.27 -2.37 5.15
N PHE A 161 -4.02 -2.19 3.86
CA PHE A 161 -4.48 -3.11 2.82
C PHE A 161 -3.46 -4.22 2.63
N ILE A 162 -3.86 -5.49 2.73
CA ILE A 162 -2.95 -6.62 2.57
C ILE A 162 -3.14 -7.27 1.21
N SER A 163 -2.18 -7.05 0.32
CA SER A 163 -2.10 -7.75 -0.97
C SER A 163 -1.36 -9.07 -0.80
N HIS A 164 -2.04 -10.18 -1.09
CA HIS A 164 -1.47 -11.52 -0.97
C HIS A 164 -2.08 -12.48 -2.00
N ALA A 165 -1.33 -13.51 -2.39
CA ALA A 165 -1.86 -14.55 -3.28
C ALA A 165 -2.65 -15.60 -2.49
N HIS A 166 -3.87 -15.90 -2.93
CA HIS A 166 -4.70 -16.95 -2.29
C HIS A 166 -4.08 -18.35 -2.33
N ALA A 167 -3.16 -18.60 -3.26
CA ALA A 167 -2.42 -19.86 -3.38
C ALA A 167 -1.24 -19.99 -2.39
N CYS A 168 -0.90 -18.92 -1.66
CA CYS A 168 0.09 -18.96 -0.59
C CYS A 168 -0.48 -19.59 0.68
N ASN A 169 0.42 -19.99 1.58
CA ASN A 169 0.01 -20.51 2.88
C ASN A 169 -0.59 -19.38 3.73
N TYR A 170 -1.74 -19.64 4.34
CA TYR A 170 -2.45 -18.64 5.12
C TYR A 170 -1.69 -18.20 6.39
N LEU A 171 -1.15 -19.16 7.15
CA LEU A 171 -0.41 -18.86 8.38
C LEU A 171 0.89 -18.09 8.10
N ARG A 172 1.52 -18.31 6.93
CA ARG A 172 2.68 -17.53 6.48
C ARG A 172 2.32 -16.09 6.14
N MET A 173 1.13 -15.86 5.56
CA MET A 173 0.60 -14.50 5.38
C MET A 173 0.38 -13.83 6.73
N VAL A 174 -0.29 -14.49 7.68
CA VAL A 174 -0.51 -13.94 9.03
C VAL A 174 0.82 -13.64 9.74
N ASP A 175 1.79 -14.54 9.62
CA ASP A 175 3.15 -14.37 10.14
C ASP A 175 3.85 -13.15 9.54
N ALA A 176 3.75 -12.95 8.22
CA ALA A 176 4.33 -11.80 7.52
C ALA A 176 3.68 -10.45 7.95
N ILE A 177 2.36 -10.43 8.15
CA ILE A 177 1.65 -9.25 8.66
C ILE A 177 2.14 -8.92 10.06
N GLU A 178 2.23 -9.90 10.97
CA GLU A 178 2.71 -9.64 12.32
C GLU A 178 4.17 -9.20 12.38
N ALA A 179 5.02 -9.76 11.52
CA ALA A 179 6.42 -9.33 11.41
C ALA A 179 6.50 -7.88 10.95
N TYR A 180 5.62 -7.47 10.02
CA TYR A 180 5.47 -6.09 9.59
C TYR A 180 5.00 -5.19 10.75
N LEU A 181 3.96 -5.57 11.50
CA LEU A 181 3.49 -4.79 12.65
C LEU A 181 4.60 -4.59 13.69
N GLU A 182 5.36 -5.64 14.01
CA GLU A 182 6.49 -5.58 14.94
C GLU A 182 7.61 -4.65 14.46
N LEU A 183 8.01 -4.78 13.19
CA LEU A 183 9.06 -3.95 12.60
C LEU A 183 8.69 -2.46 12.61
N HIS A 184 7.41 -2.14 12.42
CA HIS A 184 6.90 -0.78 12.37
C HIS A 184 6.34 -0.27 13.71
N GLY A 185 6.47 -1.04 14.79
CA GLY A 185 6.00 -0.65 16.13
C GLY A 185 4.47 -0.45 16.23
N LEU A 186 3.70 -1.16 15.39
CA LEU A 186 2.24 -1.09 15.35
C LEU A 186 1.61 -2.07 16.35
N SER A 187 0.57 -1.63 17.06
CA SER A 187 -0.14 -2.47 18.04
C SER A 187 -1.01 -3.52 17.35
N LYS A 188 -0.85 -4.79 17.75
CA LYS A 188 -1.65 -5.91 17.21
C LYS A 188 -3.12 -5.82 17.61
N GLU A 189 -3.41 -5.09 18.68
CA GLU A 189 -4.74 -4.89 19.26
C GLU A 189 -5.52 -3.77 18.55
N TRP A 190 -4.81 -2.75 18.04
CA TRP A 190 -5.42 -1.56 17.44
C TRP A 190 -5.14 -1.38 15.94
N THR A 191 -4.35 -2.27 15.35
CA THR A 191 -4.14 -2.32 13.91
C THR A 191 -5.09 -3.34 13.28
N TYR A 192 -5.99 -2.83 12.45
CA TYR A 192 -6.96 -3.62 11.71
C TYR A 192 -6.50 -3.72 10.26
N VAL A 193 -6.28 -4.95 9.81
CA VAL A 193 -5.83 -5.23 8.45
C VAL A 193 -7.01 -5.57 7.56
N TRP A 194 -7.07 -4.94 6.40
CA TRP A 194 -8.01 -5.27 5.36
C TRP A 194 -7.44 -6.44 4.55
N VAL A 195 -8.12 -7.58 4.61
CA VAL A 195 -7.78 -8.78 3.86
C VAL A 195 -9.03 -9.17 3.09
N ASP A 196 -8.93 -9.24 1.77
CA ASP A 196 -10.05 -9.45 0.86
C ASP A 196 -10.97 -10.60 1.27
N ILE A 197 -10.40 -11.74 1.71
CA ILE A 197 -11.13 -12.92 2.21
C ILE A 197 -12.13 -12.57 3.33
N PHE A 198 -11.79 -11.62 4.20
CA PHE A 198 -12.56 -11.28 5.40
C PHE A 198 -13.39 -10.01 5.24
N SER A 199 -12.91 -9.04 4.48
CA SER A 199 -13.52 -7.72 4.34
C SER A 199 -14.52 -7.61 3.19
N ILE A 200 -14.37 -8.45 2.15
CA ILE A 200 -15.33 -8.53 1.04
C ILE A 200 -16.46 -9.51 1.39
N ARG A 201 -17.69 -9.18 0.96
CA ARG A 201 -18.80 -10.12 0.88
C ARG A 201 -18.53 -11.14 -0.22
N GLN A 202 -17.98 -12.29 0.15
CA GLN A 202 -17.56 -13.32 -0.80
C GLN A 202 -18.69 -13.84 -1.71
N HIS A 203 -19.95 -13.71 -1.28
CA HIS A 203 -21.14 -14.06 -2.07
C HIS A 203 -21.53 -12.99 -3.11
N GLN A 204 -21.00 -11.76 -2.99
CA GLN A 204 -21.27 -10.61 -3.85
C GLN A 204 -19.96 -10.04 -4.41
N LEU A 205 -19.01 -10.92 -4.71
CA LEU A 205 -17.64 -10.57 -5.07
C LEU A 205 -17.52 -9.43 -6.09
N HIS A 206 -18.32 -9.47 -7.17
CA HIS A 206 -18.25 -8.48 -8.25
C HIS A 206 -18.62 -7.06 -7.81
N THR A 207 -19.53 -6.89 -6.84
CA THR A 207 -19.91 -5.54 -6.37
C THR A 207 -18.81 -4.93 -5.53
N ASP A 208 -18.18 -5.74 -4.68
CA ASP A 208 -17.17 -5.27 -3.73
C ASP A 208 -15.81 -5.05 -4.39
N ILE A 209 -15.40 -5.94 -5.31
CA ILE A 209 -14.14 -5.80 -6.05
C ILE A 209 -14.10 -4.52 -6.89
N ALA A 210 -15.25 -4.04 -7.37
CA ALA A 210 -15.33 -2.78 -8.11
C ALA A 210 -14.85 -1.56 -7.28
N HIS A 211 -14.73 -1.69 -5.97
CA HIS A 211 -14.29 -0.65 -5.06
C HIS A 211 -12.81 -0.78 -4.62
N ILE A 212 -12.03 -1.77 -5.07
CA ILE A 212 -10.63 -1.99 -4.63
C ILE A 212 -9.80 -0.71 -4.69
N GLY A 213 -9.81 0.00 -5.82
CA GLY A 213 -9.06 1.26 -5.95
C GLY A 213 -9.53 2.36 -5.01
N GLN A 214 -10.82 2.41 -4.64
CA GLN A 214 -11.32 3.35 -3.63
C GLN A 214 -10.89 2.95 -2.22
N ILE A 215 -10.87 1.65 -1.92
CA ILE A 215 -10.40 1.12 -0.64
C ILE A 215 -8.92 1.48 -0.45
N GLU A 216 -8.08 1.23 -1.45
CA GLU A 216 -6.64 1.52 -1.37
C GLU A 216 -6.36 3.01 -1.23
N LEU A 217 -7.14 3.86 -1.92
CA LEU A 217 -7.06 5.32 -1.75
C LEU A 217 -7.54 5.79 -0.37
N GLU A 218 -8.56 5.16 0.21
CA GLU A 218 -9.05 5.51 1.56
C GLU A 218 -8.09 5.03 2.66
N LEU A 219 -7.50 3.84 2.52
CA LEU A 219 -6.53 3.29 3.46
C LEU A 219 -5.17 3.96 3.34
N ALA A 220 -4.80 4.41 2.14
CA ALA A 220 -3.54 5.08 1.84
C ALA A 220 -2.26 4.26 2.19
N HIS A 221 -2.40 2.95 2.44
CA HIS A 221 -1.30 2.08 2.81
C HIS A 221 -1.55 0.64 2.35
N VAL A 222 -0.73 0.16 1.41
CA VAL A 222 -0.75 -1.19 0.85
C VAL A 222 0.52 -1.92 1.29
N VAL A 223 0.34 -3.12 1.84
CA VAL A 223 1.42 -4.04 2.24
C VAL A 223 1.33 -5.31 1.40
N VAL A 224 2.36 -5.56 0.59
CA VAL A 224 2.42 -6.75 -0.28
C VAL A 224 3.21 -7.86 0.41
N VAL A 225 2.59 -9.03 0.54
CA VAL A 225 3.24 -10.21 1.11
C VAL A 225 3.99 -10.98 0.00
N LEU A 226 5.31 -11.02 0.09
CA LEU A 226 6.18 -11.76 -0.82
C LEU A 226 6.47 -13.16 -0.24
N ASP A 227 5.74 -14.18 -0.71
CA ASP A 227 5.90 -15.56 -0.26
C ASP A 227 5.89 -16.57 -1.42
N PRO A 228 7.00 -17.32 -1.66
CA PRO A 228 8.34 -17.03 -1.14
C PRO A 228 8.89 -15.71 -1.73
N TRP A 229 9.87 -15.08 -1.09
CA TRP A 229 10.36 -13.76 -1.53
C TRP A 229 11.06 -13.80 -2.90
N ASP A 230 11.74 -14.90 -3.21
CA ASP A 230 12.55 -15.06 -4.43
C ASP A 230 11.68 -15.39 -5.66
N LYS A 231 10.51 -15.99 -5.46
CA LYS A 231 9.50 -16.21 -6.51
C LYS A 231 8.10 -15.90 -5.97
N PRO A 232 7.79 -14.62 -5.70
CA PRO A 232 6.54 -14.26 -5.04
C PRO A 232 5.36 -14.66 -5.89
N VAL A 233 4.50 -15.51 -5.34
CA VAL A 233 3.31 -15.96 -6.08
C VAL A 233 2.41 -14.76 -6.38
N CYS A 234 2.33 -13.75 -5.51
CA CYS A 234 1.54 -12.53 -5.74
C CYS A 234 1.92 -11.83 -7.05
N LEU A 235 3.20 -11.75 -7.41
CA LEU A 235 3.64 -11.12 -8.66
C LEU A 235 3.31 -11.94 -9.93
N THR A 236 2.78 -13.15 -9.77
CA THR A 236 2.24 -13.96 -10.87
C THR A 236 0.72 -13.85 -10.99
N ARG A 237 0.04 -13.13 -10.09
CA ARG A 237 -1.42 -13.04 -10.01
C ARG A 237 -1.89 -11.68 -10.48
N VAL A 238 -2.79 -11.67 -11.45
CA VAL A 238 -3.27 -10.41 -12.05
C VAL A 238 -3.95 -9.48 -11.03
N TRP A 239 -4.70 -10.05 -10.06
CA TRP A 239 -5.36 -9.28 -9.01
C TRP A 239 -4.36 -8.60 -8.09
N CYS A 240 -3.31 -9.31 -7.63
CA CYS A 240 -2.27 -8.71 -6.80
C CYS A 240 -1.49 -7.63 -7.57
N LEU A 241 -1.20 -7.85 -8.86
CA LEU A 241 -0.57 -6.83 -9.69
C LEU A 241 -1.47 -5.59 -9.85
N TYR A 242 -2.78 -5.78 -9.99
CA TYR A 242 -3.77 -4.70 -10.07
C TYR A 242 -3.84 -3.87 -8.79
N GLU A 243 -3.76 -4.51 -7.61
CA GLU A 243 -3.67 -3.83 -6.30
C GLU A 243 -2.40 -2.97 -6.21
N ILE A 244 -1.24 -3.52 -6.57
CA ILE A 244 0.03 -2.76 -6.59
C ILE A 244 -0.08 -1.51 -7.46
N VAL A 245 -0.85 -1.54 -8.56
CA VAL A 245 -1.01 -0.36 -9.40
C VAL A 245 -1.70 0.81 -8.73
N HIS A 246 -2.69 0.59 -7.86
CA HIS A 246 -3.35 1.71 -7.19
C HIS A 246 -2.43 2.36 -6.16
N SER A 247 -1.44 1.61 -5.67
CA SER A 247 -0.37 2.15 -4.83
C SER A 247 0.56 3.14 -5.57
N LEU A 248 0.49 3.20 -6.91
CA LEU A 248 1.18 4.25 -7.69
C LEU A 248 0.59 5.64 -7.47
N HIS A 249 -0.61 5.73 -6.88
CA HIS A 249 -1.16 7.02 -6.54
C HIS A 249 -0.27 7.73 -5.50
N PRO A 250 0.10 9.00 -5.67
CA PRO A 250 1.06 9.69 -4.79
C PRO A 250 0.67 9.80 -3.31
N SER A 251 -0.58 9.48 -2.97
CA SER A 251 -1.08 9.47 -1.59
C SER A 251 -1.10 8.08 -0.95
N VAL A 252 -0.69 7.03 -1.67
CA VAL A 252 -0.68 5.66 -1.18
C VAL A 252 0.76 5.23 -0.94
N VAL A 253 1.02 4.67 0.24
CA VAL A 253 2.30 4.05 0.56
C VAL A 253 2.25 2.58 0.16
N LEU A 254 3.29 2.11 -0.53
CA LEU A 254 3.50 0.69 -0.83
C LEU A 254 4.68 0.16 -0.01
N ASP A 255 4.41 -0.81 0.85
CA ASP A 255 5.44 -1.56 1.57
C ASP A 255 5.45 -3.03 1.15
N LEU A 256 6.62 -3.65 1.31
CA LEU A 256 6.83 -5.08 1.07
C LEU A 256 7.07 -5.77 2.41
N THR A 257 6.48 -6.93 2.61
CA THR A 257 6.77 -7.79 3.76
C THR A 257 7.03 -9.23 3.33
N VAL A 258 7.82 -9.94 4.12
CA VAL A 258 8.10 -11.36 3.94
C VAL A 258 7.74 -12.12 5.22
N PRO A 259 7.33 -13.40 5.14
CA PRO A 259 7.20 -14.24 6.32
C PRO A 259 8.52 -14.33 7.10
N ARG A 260 8.48 -14.53 8.42
CA ARG A 260 9.67 -14.63 9.27
C ARG A 260 10.64 -15.72 8.78
N ALA A 261 10.10 -16.81 8.24
CA ALA A 261 10.87 -17.90 7.67
C ALA A 261 11.71 -17.50 6.44
N GLU A 262 11.31 -16.45 5.71
CA GLU A 262 12.05 -15.90 4.56
C GLU A 262 12.99 -14.77 4.94
N ARG A 263 12.77 -14.10 6.10
CA ARG A 263 13.45 -12.86 6.49
C ARG A 263 14.96 -12.95 6.39
N MET A 264 15.58 -14.01 6.93
CA MET A 264 17.03 -14.17 6.90
C MET A 264 17.57 -14.26 5.47
N ARG A 265 16.94 -15.10 4.62
CA ARG A 265 17.35 -15.26 3.21
C ARG A 265 17.18 -13.96 2.44
N PHE A 266 16.10 -13.23 2.72
CA PHE A 266 15.80 -11.99 2.04
C PHE A 266 16.76 -10.86 2.42
N VAL A 267 17.00 -10.63 3.71
CA VAL A 267 17.95 -9.62 4.19
C VAL A 267 19.38 -9.93 3.72
N GLN A 268 19.79 -11.21 3.73
CA GLN A 268 21.09 -11.60 3.19
C GLN A 268 21.22 -11.32 1.69
N ALA A 269 20.15 -11.57 0.91
CA ALA A 269 20.15 -11.25 -0.52
C ALA A 269 20.21 -9.75 -0.78
N LEU A 270 19.46 -8.95 -0.01
CA LEU A 270 19.48 -7.48 -0.10
C LEU A 270 20.87 -6.90 0.25
N ALA A 271 21.50 -7.40 1.31
CA ALA A 271 22.83 -6.97 1.74
C ALA A 271 23.94 -7.39 0.76
N HIS A 272 23.76 -8.51 0.05
CA HIS A 272 24.70 -9.00 -0.95
C HIS A 272 24.57 -8.26 -2.27
N ASP A 273 23.36 -8.17 -2.83
CA ASP A 273 23.09 -7.55 -4.14
C ASP A 273 21.64 -7.09 -4.25
N LEU A 274 21.38 -5.84 -3.88
CA LEU A 274 20.08 -5.19 -4.02
C LEU A 274 19.58 -5.21 -5.48
N SER A 275 20.47 -5.00 -6.46
CA SER A 275 20.10 -4.97 -7.87
C SER A 275 19.63 -6.33 -8.37
N ALA A 276 20.24 -7.42 -7.92
CA ALA A 276 19.77 -8.77 -8.22
C ALA A 276 18.40 -9.05 -7.60
N VAL A 277 18.13 -8.57 -6.38
CA VAL A 277 16.80 -8.68 -5.75
C VAL A 277 15.76 -7.87 -6.53
N GLU A 278 16.09 -6.63 -6.94
CA GLU A 278 15.22 -5.81 -7.79
C GLU A 278 14.91 -6.51 -9.12
N GLU A 279 15.91 -7.07 -9.80
CA GLU A 279 15.73 -7.80 -11.05
C GLU A 279 14.82 -9.02 -10.84
N GLN A 280 15.03 -9.76 -9.76
CA GLN A 280 14.21 -10.91 -9.41
C GLN A 280 12.75 -10.53 -9.15
N LEU A 281 12.49 -9.47 -8.38
CA LEU A 281 11.12 -9.00 -8.12
C LEU A 281 10.48 -8.30 -9.33
N CYS A 282 11.28 -7.80 -10.28
CA CYS A 282 10.79 -7.13 -11.48
C CYS A 282 10.66 -8.06 -12.70
N SER A 283 11.01 -9.35 -12.58
CA SER A 283 11.04 -10.29 -13.71
C SER A 283 9.65 -10.75 -14.19
N PHE A 284 8.57 -10.28 -13.57
CA PHE A 284 7.20 -10.64 -13.96
C PHE A 284 6.75 -9.89 -15.22
N ASP A 285 5.68 -10.41 -15.81
CA ASP A 285 4.95 -9.77 -16.91
C ASP A 285 3.45 -9.99 -16.72
N ALA A 286 2.71 -8.89 -16.55
CA ALA A 286 1.27 -8.90 -16.35
C ALA A 286 0.51 -9.61 -17.48
N ARG A 287 1.04 -9.62 -18.71
CA ARG A 287 0.45 -10.35 -19.85
C ARG A 287 0.37 -11.86 -19.58
N ASN A 288 1.35 -12.37 -18.84
CA ASN A 288 1.49 -13.77 -18.45
C ASN A 288 0.90 -14.07 -17.07
N ALA A 289 0.30 -13.07 -16.40
CA ALA A 289 -0.28 -13.26 -15.10
C ALA A 289 -1.41 -14.31 -15.13
N GLN A 290 -1.46 -15.08 -14.06
CA GLN A 290 -2.42 -16.15 -13.84
C GLN A 290 -3.73 -15.59 -13.32
N VAL A 291 -4.82 -16.19 -13.79
CA VAL A 291 -6.19 -15.94 -13.34
C VAL A 291 -6.79 -17.25 -12.86
N THR A 292 -7.55 -17.20 -11.76
CA THR A 292 -8.34 -18.36 -11.32
C THR A 292 -9.67 -18.42 -12.07
N VAL A 293 -10.25 -17.26 -12.38
CA VAL A 293 -11.46 -17.13 -13.21
C VAL A 293 -11.03 -16.54 -14.55
N PRO A 294 -11.17 -17.28 -15.68
CA PRO A 294 -10.74 -16.80 -16.99
C PRO A 294 -11.31 -15.44 -17.39
N GLU A 295 -12.56 -15.17 -17.01
CA GLU A 295 -13.27 -13.92 -17.27
C GLU A 295 -12.62 -12.71 -16.56
N ASP A 296 -12.03 -12.92 -15.37
CA ASP A 296 -11.32 -11.87 -14.64
C ASP A 296 -10.14 -11.33 -15.44
N LYS A 297 -9.49 -12.17 -16.27
CA LYS A 297 -8.35 -11.72 -17.08
C LYS A 297 -8.76 -10.62 -18.03
N LEU A 298 -9.88 -10.79 -18.74
CA LEU A 298 -10.37 -9.81 -19.68
C LEU A 298 -10.79 -8.53 -18.95
N VAL A 299 -11.54 -8.67 -17.85
CA VAL A 299 -12.00 -7.51 -17.07
C VAL A 299 -10.82 -6.71 -16.53
N ILE A 300 -9.84 -7.35 -15.90
CA ILE A 300 -8.71 -6.65 -15.30
C ILE A 300 -7.79 -6.08 -16.37
N HIS A 301 -7.54 -6.80 -17.46
CA HIS A 301 -6.79 -6.24 -18.58
C HIS A 301 -7.51 -4.99 -19.13
N SER A 302 -8.83 -5.02 -19.29
CA SER A 302 -9.60 -3.84 -19.69
C SER A 302 -9.52 -2.71 -18.67
N LEU A 303 -9.59 -3.00 -17.37
CA LEU A 303 -9.42 -1.99 -16.31
C LEU A 303 -8.01 -1.40 -16.31
N ILE A 304 -6.99 -2.20 -16.56
CA ILE A 304 -5.60 -1.75 -16.70
C ILE A 304 -5.48 -0.83 -17.93
N GLU A 305 -5.95 -1.28 -19.08
CA GLU A 305 -5.91 -0.49 -20.32
C GLU A 305 -6.72 0.82 -20.17
N GLU A 306 -7.86 0.83 -19.48
CA GLU A 306 -8.64 2.05 -19.20
C GLU A 306 -7.88 2.99 -18.24
N HIS A 307 -7.37 2.45 -17.13
CA HIS A 307 -6.68 3.24 -16.10
C HIS A 307 -5.42 3.92 -16.63
N PHE A 308 -4.62 3.21 -17.43
CA PHE A 308 -3.38 3.74 -18.00
C PHE A 308 -3.57 4.41 -19.37
N GLY A 309 -4.57 4.00 -20.13
CA GLY A 309 -4.89 4.60 -21.43
C GLY A 309 -5.50 5.99 -21.33
N GLY A 310 -6.24 6.28 -20.25
CA GLY A 310 -6.81 7.61 -20.01
C GLY A 310 -5.86 8.62 -19.35
N ARG A 311 -4.87 8.15 -18.55
CA ARG A 311 -4.01 9.02 -17.72
C ARG A 311 -2.72 9.50 -18.39
N PHE A 312 -2.21 8.82 -19.41
CA PHE A 312 -0.86 9.08 -19.95
C PHE A 312 -0.79 9.47 -21.44
N GLY A 313 -1.91 9.61 -22.14
CA GLY A 313 -1.91 9.93 -23.57
C GLY A 313 -1.59 8.69 -24.41
N TYR A 314 -2.62 8.12 -25.01
CA TYR A 314 -2.64 6.74 -25.50
C TYR A 314 -1.93 6.50 -26.85
N VAL A 315 -1.34 5.31 -26.97
CA VAL A 315 -1.27 4.49 -28.19
C VAL A 315 -1.88 3.11 -27.87
N GLU A 316 -2.77 2.61 -28.72
CA GLU A 316 -3.49 1.36 -28.51
C GLU A 316 -2.58 0.13 -28.43
N GLY A 317 -2.70 -0.64 -27.34
CA GLY A 317 -1.90 -1.84 -27.10
C GLY A 317 -0.64 -1.66 -26.24
N GLU A 318 -0.38 -0.47 -25.69
CA GLU A 318 0.78 -0.20 -24.81
C GLU A 318 0.46 -0.18 -23.31
N GLY A 319 -0.82 -0.22 -22.89
CA GLY A 319 -1.21 -0.08 -21.48
C GLY A 319 -0.59 -1.13 -20.57
N LEU A 320 -0.57 -2.41 -20.98
CA LEU A 320 0.12 -3.47 -20.24
C LEU A 320 1.65 -3.31 -20.17
N SER A 321 2.27 -2.66 -21.16
CA SER A 321 3.72 -2.37 -21.12
C SER A 321 4.01 -1.28 -20.09
N ILE A 322 3.24 -0.19 -20.11
CA ILE A 322 3.32 0.89 -19.13
C ILE A 322 3.04 0.35 -17.72
N PHE A 323 1.99 -0.46 -17.58
CA PHE A 323 1.65 -1.15 -16.33
C PHE A 323 2.84 -1.92 -15.77
N ASN A 324 3.51 -2.71 -16.60
CA ASN A 324 4.68 -3.48 -16.17
C ASN A 324 5.81 -2.55 -15.70
N GLU A 325 6.10 -1.47 -16.43
CA GLU A 325 7.16 -0.51 -16.07
C GLU A 325 6.87 0.22 -14.76
N GLU A 326 5.66 0.74 -14.60
CA GLU A 326 5.24 1.47 -13.40
C GLU A 326 5.18 0.55 -12.16
N THR A 327 4.63 -0.67 -12.30
CA THR A 327 4.59 -1.64 -11.20
C THR A 327 6.01 -2.03 -10.75
N ARG A 328 6.94 -2.22 -11.69
CA ARG A 328 8.35 -2.46 -11.38
C ARG A 328 8.98 -1.25 -10.68
N ALA A 329 8.66 -0.03 -11.11
CA ALA A 329 9.14 1.18 -10.45
C ALA A 329 8.63 1.30 -8.99
N ALA A 330 7.36 0.97 -8.74
CA ALA A 330 6.78 0.93 -7.39
C ALA A 330 7.51 -0.07 -6.49
N ILE A 331 7.76 -1.29 -6.98
CA ILE A 331 8.47 -2.33 -6.22
C ILE A 331 9.89 -1.88 -5.88
N ARG A 332 10.64 -1.28 -6.82
CA ARG A 332 11.98 -0.73 -6.55
C ARG A 332 11.93 0.39 -5.51
N ALA A 333 10.95 1.29 -5.61
CA ALA A 333 10.78 2.36 -4.63
C ALA A 333 10.47 1.81 -3.23
N ALA A 334 9.59 0.81 -3.12
CA ALA A 334 9.26 0.15 -1.87
C ALA A 334 10.47 -0.58 -1.26
N LEU A 335 11.25 -1.30 -2.07
CA LEU A 335 12.51 -1.93 -1.64
C LEU A 335 13.50 -0.93 -1.05
N ALA A 336 13.66 0.24 -1.71
CA ALA A 336 14.59 1.28 -1.28
C ALA A 336 14.10 2.06 -0.04
N ALA A 337 12.78 2.15 0.17
CA ALA A 337 12.18 2.85 1.31
C ALA A 337 12.14 2.00 2.58
N CYS A 338 12.05 0.67 2.45
CA CYS A 338 11.98 -0.23 3.58
C CYS A 338 13.28 -0.23 4.39
N SER A 339 13.17 -0.02 5.70
CA SER A 339 14.25 -0.25 6.64
C SER A 339 14.33 -1.75 6.94
N TRP A 340 15.06 -2.47 6.09
CA TRP A 340 15.46 -3.84 6.39
C TRP A 340 16.52 -3.73 7.49
N ASP A 341 16.25 -4.18 8.72
CA ASP A 341 17.30 -4.28 9.75
C ASP A 341 18.42 -5.20 9.22
N MET A 342 19.44 -4.59 8.61
CA MET A 342 20.65 -5.23 8.07
C MET A 342 21.73 -5.33 9.14
#